data_AF-A0A2T6C030-F1
#
_entry.id   AF-A0A2T6C030-F1
#
_cell.length_a   1.000
_cell.length_b   1.000
_cell.length_c   1.000
_cell.angle_alpha   90.00
_cell.angle_beta   90.00
_cell.angle_gamma   90.00
#
_symmetry.space_group_name_H-M   'P 1'
#
loop_
_entity.id
_entity.type
_entity.pdbx_description
1 polymer ?
#
loop_
_entity_poly.entity_id
_entity_poly.type
_entity_poly.pdbx_seq_one_letter_code
_entity_poly.pdbx_strand_id
1 'polypeptide(L)' 'MHHPLHLIYMFIGFLYLWIRYRDRKKVASAKKELYDDSYSVAGATVLLSVVGAIFFIVLLIFLIGTIYIIFTRPPSPY' A
#
# COMPACT_ATOMS: atom_id res chain seq x y z
N MET A 1 -25.06 -8.94 3.15
CA MET A 1 -24.80 -7.50 3.42
C MET A 1 -23.79 -7.01 2.39
N HIS A 2 -24.18 -6.11 1.48
CA HIS A 2 -23.31 -5.58 0.43
C HIS A 2 -22.50 -4.40 0.99
N HIS A 3 -21.24 -4.64 1.38
CA HIS A 3 -20.34 -3.57 1.79
C HIS A 3 -19.80 -2.85 0.54
N PRO A 4 -20.01 -1.53 0.38
CA PRO A 4 -19.61 -0.78 -0.82
C PRO A 4 -18.10 -0.80 -1.08
N LEU A 5 -17.32 -1.01 -0.03
CA LEU A 5 -15.86 -1.16 -0.09
C LEU A 5 -15.43 -2.35 -0.95
N HIS A 6 -16.20 -3.44 -0.96
CA HIS A 6 -15.86 -4.63 -1.74
C HIS A 6 -15.87 -4.36 -3.25
N LEU A 7 -16.76 -3.48 -3.72
CA LEU A 7 -16.81 -3.06 -5.12
C LEU A 7 -15.60 -2.19 -5.48
N ILE A 8 -15.17 -1.32 -4.57
CA ILE A 8 -14.01 -0.44 -4.76
C ILE A 8 -12.73 -1.28 -4.85
N TYR A 9 -12.53 -2.23 -3.93
CA TYR A 9 -11.38 -3.14 -3.98
C TYR A 9 -11.36 -3.96 -5.26
N MET A 10 -12.50 -4.49 -5.67
CA MET A 10 -12.62 -5.26 -6.91
C MET A 10 -12.28 -4.40 -8.14
N PHE A 11 -12.77 -3.16 -8.20
CA PHE A 11 -12.48 -2.23 -9.30
C PHE A 11 -11.00 -1.85 -9.35
N ILE A 12 -10.41 -1.50 -8.21
CA ILE A 12 -9.00 -1.12 -8.10
C ILE A 12 -8.10 -2.31 -8.46
N GLY A 13 -8.40 -3.51 -7.94
CA GLY A 13 -7.64 -4.72 -8.25
C GLY A 13 -7.74 -5.13 -9.71
N PHE A 14 -8.92 -5.00 -10.30
CA PHE A 14 -9.12 -5.20 -11.74
C PHE A 14 -8.29 -4.20 -12.57
N LEU A 15 -8.42 -2.91 -12.27
CA LEU A 15 -7.71 -1.86 -13.01
C LEU A 15 -6.19 -1.99 -12.86
N TYR A 16 -5.70 -2.28 -11.66
CA TYR A 16 -4.28 -2.51 -11.37
C TYR A 16 -3.72 -3.68 -12.19
N LEU A 17 -4.36 -4.85 -12.13
CA LEU A 17 -3.90 -6.02 -12.88
C LEU A 17 -3.98 -5.79 -14.39
N TRP A 18 -5.05 -5.14 -14.85
CA TRP A 18 -5.25 -4.84 -16.26
C TRP A 18 -4.20 -3.86 -16.80
N ILE A 19 -3.86 -2.80 -16.06
CA ILE A 19 -2.80 -1.86 -16.44
C ILE A 19 -1.42 -2.51 -16.36
N ARG A 20 -1.13 -3.28 -15.28
CA ARG A 20 0.20 -3.85 -15.03
C ARG A 20 0.58 -4.94 -16.02
N TYR A 21 -0.34 -5.85 -16.33
CA TYR A 21 -0.04 -7.03 -17.13
C TYR A 21 -0.55 -6.93 -18.57
N ARG A 22 -1.60 -6.12 -18.83
CA ARG A 22 -2.25 -5.82 -20.14
C ARG A 22 -2.82 -7.03 -20.91
N ASP A 23 -2.19 -8.19 -20.80
CA ASP A 23 -2.59 -9.46 -21.39
C ASP A 23 -3.51 -10.24 -20.44
N ARG A 24 -4.69 -10.64 -20.94
CA ARG A 24 -5.69 -11.37 -20.15
C ARG A 24 -5.18 -12.70 -19.60
N LYS A 25 -4.29 -13.40 -20.31
CA LYS A 25 -3.70 -14.66 -19.84
C LYS A 25 -2.76 -14.40 -18.67
N LYS A 26 -1.95 -13.33 -18.74
CA LYS A 26 -1.07 -12.91 -17.66
C LYS A 26 -1.84 -12.37 -16.45
N VAL A 27 -2.95 -11.68 -16.68
CA VAL A 27 -3.86 -11.26 -15.61
C VAL A 27 -4.45 -12.47 -14.90
N ALA A 28 -4.94 -13.47 -15.62
CA ALA A 28 -5.51 -14.68 -15.03
C ALA A 28 -4.47 -15.48 -14.24
N SER A 29 -3.24 -15.63 -14.77
CA SER A 29 -2.16 -16.31 -14.05
C SER A 29 -1.75 -15.54 -12.80
N ALA A 30 -1.53 -14.22 -12.91
CA ALA A 30 -1.15 -13.39 -11.77
C ALA A 30 -2.25 -13.34 -10.70
N LYS A 31 -3.53 -13.26 -11.10
CA LYS A 31 -4.67 -13.29 -10.18
C LYS A 31 -4.70 -14.59 -9.38
N LYS A 32 -4.50 -15.73 -10.05
CA LYS A 32 -4.54 -17.04 -9.41
C LYS A 32 -3.32 -17.30 -8.52
N GLU A 33 -2.13 -16.90 -8.94
CA GLU A 33 -0.87 -17.19 -8.25
C GLU A 33 -0.60 -16.24 -7.07
N LEU A 34 -0.95 -14.96 -7.20
CA LEU A 34 -0.58 -13.92 -6.22
C LEU A 34 -1.76 -13.42 -5.38
N TYR A 35 -3.00 -13.62 -5.84
CA TYR A 35 -4.18 -12.96 -5.26
C TYR A 35 -5.36 -13.90 -5.03
N ASP A 36 -5.11 -15.21 -4.91
CA ASP A 36 -6.11 -16.25 -4.60
C ASP A 36 -7.35 -16.20 -5.51
N ASP A 37 -7.11 -15.97 -6.80
CA ASP A 37 -8.13 -15.82 -7.84
C ASP A 37 -9.14 -14.65 -7.60
N SER A 38 -8.84 -13.73 -6.68
CA SER A 38 -9.76 -12.66 -6.25
C SER A 38 -9.24 -11.26 -6.59
N TYR A 39 -10.05 -10.50 -7.35
CA TYR A 39 -9.77 -9.08 -7.63
C TYR A 39 -9.86 -8.19 -6.39
N SER A 40 -10.72 -8.53 -5.43
CA SER A 40 -10.83 -7.81 -4.17
C SER A 40 -9.55 -7.91 -3.36
N VAL A 41 -8.92 -9.09 -3.33
CA VAL A 41 -7.64 -9.31 -2.65
C VAL A 41 -6.54 -8.49 -3.33
N ALA A 42 -6.46 -8.50 -4.67
CA ALA A 42 -5.51 -7.68 -5.40
C ALA A 42 -5.63 -6.18 -5.10
N GLY A 43 -6.87 -5.65 -5.09
CA GLY A 43 -7.10 -4.24 -4.77
C GLY A 43 -6.83 -3.89 -3.31
N ALA A 44 -7.18 -4.78 -2.39
CA ALA A 44 -6.88 -4.61 -0.96
C ALA A 44 -5.36 -4.59 -0.72
N THR A 45 -4.60 -5.51 -1.31
CA THR A 45 -3.14 -5.55 -1.20
C THR A 45 -2.51 -4.26 -1.70
N VAL A 46 -2.91 -3.78 -2.88
CA VAL A 46 -2.38 -2.53 -3.45
C VAL A 46 -2.67 -1.33 -2.54
N LEU A 47 -3.92 -1.19 -2.08
CA LEU A 47 -4.29 -0.11 -1.18
C LEU A 47 -3.55 -0.19 0.15
N LEU A 48 -3.42 -1.39 0.73
CA LEU A 48 -2.71 -1.60 1.99
C LEU A 48 -1.22 -1.26 1.83
N SER A 49 -0.61 -1.62 0.70
CA SER A 49 0.77 -1.24 0.39
C SER A 49 0.95 0.27 0.28
N VAL A 50 0.01 0.99 -0.36
CA VAL A 50 0.06 2.46 -0.46
C VAL A 50 -0.08 3.10 0.92
N VAL A 51 -1.05 2.65 1.71
CA VAL A 51 -1.25 3.14 3.08
C VAL A 51 -0.01 2.87 3.93
N GLY A 52 0.53 1.64 3.88
CA GLY A 52 1.75 1.26 4.58
C GLY A 52 2.95 2.13 4.19
N ALA A 53 3.12 2.43 2.90
CA ALA A 53 4.17 3.32 2.42
C ALA A 53 4.03 4.75 2.97
N ILE A 54 2.81 5.30 3.01
CA ILE A 54 2.56 6.62 3.59
C ILE A 54 2.96 6.64 5.07
N PHE A 55 2.50 5.66 5.85
CA PHE A 55 2.85 5.55 7.27
C PHE A 55 4.36 5.41 7.47
N PHE A 56 5.02 4.61 6.64
CA PHE A 56 6.47 4.42 6.70
C PHE A 56 7.22 5.74 6.44
N ILE A 57 6.81 6.53 5.45
CA ILE A 57 7.40 7.84 5.17
C ILE A 57 7.22 8.79 6.35
N VAL A 58 6.01 8.86 6.92
CA VAL A 58 5.76 9.70 8.11
C VAL A 58 6.67 9.29 9.26
N LEU A 59 6.82 7.98 9.49
CA LEU A 59 7.66 7.44 10.55
C LEU A 59 9.14 7.77 10.32
N LEU A 60 9.61 7.72 9.08
CA LEU A 60 10.97 8.17 8.72
C LEU A 60 11.19 9.66 9.01
N ILE A 61 10.23 10.52 8.66
CA ILE A 61 10.33 11.96 8.94
C ILE A 61 10.45 12.19 10.45
N PHE A 62 9.62 11.51 11.25
CA PHE A 62 9.70 11.58 12.71
C PHE A 62 11.06 11.12 13.22
N LEU A 63 11.54 9.97 12.74
CA LEU A 63 12.83 9.42 13.15
C LEU A 63 13.99 10.39 12.84
N ILE A 64 14.03 10.92 11.63
CA ILE A 64 15.04 11.91 11.21
C ILE A 64 14.96 13.16 12.09
N GLY A 65 13.74 13.66 12.36
CA GLY A 65 13.51 14.81 13.23
C GLY A 65 14.01 14.57 14.66
N THR A 66 13.73 13.39 15.23
CA THR A 66 14.21 13.01 16.56
C THR A 66 15.74 12.94 16.61
N ILE A 67 16.37 12.30 15.62
CA ILE A 67 17.83 12.22 15.50
C ILE A 67 18.41 13.64 15.40
N TYR A 68 17.86 14.48 14.53
CA TYR A 68 18.31 15.86 14.37
C TYR A 68 18.23 16.65 15.68
N ILE A 69 17.14 16.52 16.43
CA ILE A 69 17.00 17.19 17.73
C ILE A 69 18.07 16.71 18.72
N ILE A 70 18.30 15.39 18.81
CA ILE A 70 19.29 14.80 19.73
C ILE A 70 20.69 15.32 19.45
N PHE A 71 21.10 15.39 18.17
CA PHE A 71 22.47 15.74 17.80
C PHE A 71 22.72 17.24 17.63
N THR A 72 21.68 18.05 17.40
CA THR A 72 21.84 19.47 17.08
C THR A 72 21.43 20.40 18.23
N ARG A 73 20.60 19.94 19.18
CA ARG A 73 20.27 20.76 20.35
C ARG A 73 21.33 20.57 21.43
N PRO A 74 21.93 21.65 21.95
CA PRO A 74 22.76 21.55 23.14
C PRO A 74 21.92 21.03 24.32
N PRO A 75 22.54 20.38 25.32
CA PRO A 75 21.84 19.94 26.51
C PRO A 75 21.06 21.12 27.11
N SER A 76 19.78 20.89 27.40
CA SER A 76 18.92 21.88 28.03
C SER A 76 19.58 22.36 29.33
N PRO A 77 19.71 23.67 29.58
CA PRO A 77 20.41 24.19 30.76
C PRO A 77 19.56 24.14 32.05
N TYR A 78 18.71 23.12 32.20
CA TYR A 78 17.94 22.86 33.43
C TYR A 78 18.49 21.64 34.14
#